data_AF-A0A2S9A995-F1
#
_entry.id   AF-A0A2S9A995-F1
#
_cell.length_a   1.000
_cell.length_b   1.000
_cell.length_c   1.000
_cell.angle_alpha   90.00
_cell.angle_beta   90.00
_cell.angle_gamma   90.00
#
_symmetry.space_group_name_H-M   'P 1'
#
loop_
_entity.id
_entity.type
_entity.pdbx_description
1 polymer ?
#
loop_
_entity_poly.entity_id
_entity_poly.type
_entity_poly.pdbx_seq_one_letter_code
_entity_poly.pdbx_strand_id
1 'polypeptide(L)'
;MSAQDVIIDYDLLDGIRSSIRTAIGELEDAPERSADIAGAIDLPYDMAELSAAAADFCGAWEPKREDLIATLEDISTYISDVIDSYIGLDRWF
;
A
#
# COMPACT_ATOMS: atom_id res chain seq x y z
N MET A 1 -17.49 -21.60 29.42
CA MET A 1 -16.46 -21.21 28.45
C MET A 1 -15.89 -19.89 28.94
N SER A 2 -14.68 -19.89 29.52
CA SER A 2 -14.00 -18.62 29.79
C SER A 2 -13.67 -18.01 28.43
N ALA A 3 -14.15 -16.80 28.15
CA ALA A 3 -13.58 -16.00 27.08
C ALA A 3 -12.07 -15.95 27.34
N GLN A 4 -11.25 -16.38 26.38
CA GLN A 4 -9.83 -16.09 26.46
C GLN A 4 -9.70 -14.57 26.43
N ASP A 5 -9.04 -13.99 27.42
CA ASP A 5 -8.73 -12.57 27.42
C ASP A 5 -7.94 -12.27 26.14
N VAL A 6 -8.54 -11.45 25.26
CA VAL A 6 -7.88 -10.98 24.05
C VAL A 6 -7.02 -9.80 24.46
N ILE A 7 -5.70 -10.00 24.47
CA ILE A 7 -4.75 -8.91 24.69
C ILE A 7 -4.56 -8.19 23.34
N ILE A 8 -5.09 -6.98 23.24
CA ILE A 8 -4.89 -6.10 22.09
C ILE A 8 -3.69 -5.20 22.39
N ASP A 9 -2.66 -5.31 21.55
CA ASP A 9 -1.51 -4.39 21.58
C ASP A 9 -1.79 -3.23 20.62
N TYR A 10 -2.29 -2.12 21.17
CA TYR A 10 -2.64 -0.93 20.39
C TYR A 10 -1.42 -0.30 19.72
N ASP A 11 -0.25 -0.34 20.36
CA ASP A 11 0.99 0.23 19.81
C ASP A 11 1.45 -0.57 18.59
N LEU A 12 1.36 -1.91 18.67
CA LEU A 12 1.65 -2.78 17.53
C LEU A 12 0.69 -2.52 16.36
N LEU A 13 -0.62 -2.43 16.63
CA LEU A 13 -1.61 -2.20 15.58
C LEU A 13 -1.45 -0.83 14.93
N ASP A 14 -1.13 0.22 15.70
CA ASP A 14 -0.84 1.54 15.15
C ASP A 14 0.45 1.54 14.32
N GLY A 15 1.47 0.80 14.76
CA GLY A 15 2.71 0.60 14.01
C GLY A 15 2.48 -0.10 12.65
N ILE A 16 1.63 -1.13 12.63
CA ILE A 16 1.24 -1.82 11.38
C ILE A 16 0.48 -0.86 10.46
N ARG A 17 -0.48 -0.10 11.00
CA ARG A 17 -1.24 0.90 10.23
C ARG A 17 -0.34 1.96 9.63
N SER A 18 0.63 2.48 10.39
CA SER A 18 1.61 3.43 9.88
C SER A 18 2.45 2.84 8.75
N SER A 19 2.89 1.58 8.89
CA SER A 19 3.68 0.90 7.86
C SER A 19 2.88 0.70 6.57
N ILE A 20 1.59 0.34 6.68
CA ILE A 20 0.70 0.23 5.53
C ILE A 20 0.53 1.57 4.81
N ARG A 21 0.35 2.67 5.55
CA ARG A 21 0.26 4.02 4.97
C ARG A 21 1.53 4.42 4.24
N THR A 22 2.70 4.10 4.79
CA THR A 22 3.99 4.32 4.11
C THR A 22 4.07 3.53 2.81
N ALA A 23 3.68 2.25 2.83
CA ALA A 23 3.67 1.41 1.63
C ALA A 23 2.72 1.93 0.54
N ILE A 24 1.52 2.41 0.93
CA ILE A 24 0.58 3.05 -0.02
C ILE A 24 1.23 4.27 -0.66
N GLY A 25 1.83 5.18 0.13
CA GLY A 25 2.49 6.37 -0.42
C GLY A 25 3.62 6.02 -1.39
N GLU A 26 4.44 5.00 -1.06
CA GLU A 26 5.49 4.54 -1.98
C GLU A 26 4.94 4.02 -3.31
N LEU A 27 3.81 3.30 -3.27
CA LEU A 27 3.12 2.79 -4.45
C LEU A 27 2.46 3.92 -5.26
N GLU A 28 1.88 4.93 -4.61
CA GLU A 28 1.31 6.11 -5.26
C GLU A 28 2.38 6.94 -6.00
N ASP A 29 3.57 7.05 -5.43
CA ASP A 29 4.72 7.77 -5.99
C ASP A 29 5.47 6.98 -7.10
N ALA A 30 5.14 5.70 -7.31
CA ALA A 30 5.86 4.83 -8.25
C ALA A 30 5.71 5.23 -9.74
N PRO A 31 4.54 5.70 -10.23
CA PRO A 31 4.37 6.11 -11.63
C PRO A 31 5.18 7.35 -11.99
N GLU A 32 5.30 8.33 -11.09
CA GLU A 32 6.08 9.56 -11.34
C GLU A 32 7.55 9.20 -11.57
N ARG A 33 8.11 8.35 -10.69
CA ARG A 33 9.47 7.81 -10.85
C ARG A 33 9.65 6.98 -12.12
N SER A 34 8.62 6.24 -12.52
CA SER A 34 8.66 5.43 -13.75
C SER A 34 8.60 6.30 -15.01
N ALA A 35 7.82 7.38 -14.99
CA ALA A 35 7.74 8.36 -16.08
C ALA A 35 9.06 9.13 -16.25
N ASP A 36 9.71 9.52 -15.16
CA ASP A 36 11.04 10.15 -15.19
C ASP A 36 12.09 9.23 -15.83
N ILE A 37 12.07 7.94 -15.48
CA ILE A 37 12.98 6.94 -16.05
C ILE A 37 12.67 6.71 -17.53
N ALA A 38 11.40 6.57 -17.91
CA ALA A 38 11.01 6.39 -19.32
C ALA A 38 11.41 7.61 -20.16
N GLY A 39 11.24 8.83 -19.64
CA GLY A 39 11.70 10.07 -20.28
C GLY A 39 13.23 10.15 -20.40
N ALA A 40 13.97 9.65 -19.41
CA ALA A 40 15.43 9.53 -19.49
C ALA A 40 15.89 8.45 -20.50
N ILE A 41 15.06 7.44 -20.74
CA ILE A 41 15.30 6.30 -21.64
C ILE A 41 14.71 6.55 -23.05
N ASP A 42 14.17 7.73 -23.36
CA ASP A 42 13.47 8.06 -24.62
C ASP A 42 14.03 7.34 -25.87
N LEU A 43 15.26 7.66 -26.30
CA LEU A 43 16.00 6.96 -27.36
C LEU A 43 17.54 6.99 -27.13
N PRO A 44 18.10 6.30 -26.11
CA PRO A 44 19.52 6.03 -26.09
C PRO A 44 19.82 5.05 -27.24
N TYR A 45 20.53 5.52 -28.26
CA TYR A 45 20.99 4.72 -29.41
C TYR A 45 19.90 4.21 -30.36
N ASP A 46 18.77 4.92 -30.52
CA ASP A 46 17.66 4.56 -31.43
C ASP A 46 16.98 3.20 -31.14
N MET A 47 17.19 2.63 -29.96
CA MET A 47 16.66 1.31 -29.57
C MET A 47 15.22 1.42 -29.04
N ALA A 48 14.26 1.58 -29.93
CA ALA A 48 12.83 1.70 -29.61
C ALA A 48 12.24 0.50 -28.84
N GLU A 49 12.88 -0.67 -28.93
CA GLU A 49 12.43 -1.91 -28.27
C GLU A 49 12.45 -1.81 -26.74
N LEU A 50 13.44 -1.10 -26.16
CA LEU A 50 13.54 -0.94 -24.71
C LEU A 50 12.45 -0.02 -24.17
N SER A 51 12.17 1.07 -24.89
CA SER A 51 11.09 2.01 -24.56
C SER A 51 9.72 1.32 -24.63
N ALA A 52 9.48 0.53 -25.68
CA ALA A 52 8.25 -0.26 -25.81
C ALA A 52 8.07 -1.28 -24.68
N ALA A 53 9.13 -2.03 -24.33
CA ALA A 53 9.07 -2.99 -23.23
C ALA A 53 8.83 -2.33 -21.86
N ALA A 54 9.40 -1.15 -21.64
CA ALA A 54 9.15 -0.36 -20.43
C ALA A 54 7.70 0.14 -20.37
N ALA A 55 7.15 0.63 -21.49
CA ALA A 55 5.76 1.06 -21.59
C ALA A 55 4.77 -0.11 -21.33
N ASP A 56 5.02 -1.28 -21.92
CA ASP A 56 4.21 -2.49 -21.72
C ASP A 56 4.23 -2.94 -20.26
N PHE A 57 5.41 -2.93 -19.63
CA PHE A 57 5.52 -3.22 -18.20
C PHE A 57 4.72 -2.23 -17.36
N CYS A 58 4.87 -0.93 -17.60
CA CYS A 58 4.14 0.10 -16.85
C CYS A 58 2.62 -0.06 -17.02
N GLY A 59 2.15 -0.28 -18.24
CA GLY A 59 0.73 -0.51 -18.52
C GLY A 59 0.16 -1.75 -17.84
N ALA A 60 0.92 -2.86 -17.76
CA ALA A 60 0.48 -4.07 -17.08
C ALA A 60 0.64 -4.01 -15.55
N TRP A 61 1.55 -3.17 -15.06
CA TRP A 61 1.80 -2.96 -13.63
C TRP A 61 0.77 -2.03 -13.00
N GLU A 62 0.34 -0.98 -13.71
CA GLU A 62 -0.51 0.06 -13.17
C GLU A 62 -1.81 -0.47 -12.54
N PRO A 63 -2.60 -1.35 -13.18
CA PRO A 63 -3.81 -1.89 -12.57
C PRO A 63 -3.52 -2.75 -11.33
N LYS A 64 -2.43 -3.52 -11.34
CA LYS A 64 -2.05 -4.37 -10.20
C LYS A 64 -1.59 -3.54 -9.00
N ARG A 65 -0.95 -2.41 -9.27
CA ARG A 65 -0.54 -1.44 -8.26
C ARG A 65 -1.78 -0.79 -7.63
N GLU A 66 -2.75 -0.38 -8.43
CA GLU A 66 -4.03 0.15 -7.94
C GLU A 66 -4.79 -0.89 -7.08
N ASP A 67 -4.88 -2.14 -7.54
CA ASP A 67 -5.50 -3.23 -6.77
C ASP A 67 -4.80 -3.47 -5.42
N LEU A 68 -3.46 -3.39 -5.40
CA LEU A 68 -2.67 -3.54 -4.18
C LEU A 68 -2.90 -2.37 -3.21
N ILE A 69 -2.96 -1.13 -3.72
CA ILE A 69 -3.28 0.05 -2.92
C ILE A 69 -4.66 -0.14 -2.25
N ALA A 70 -5.69 -0.47 -3.04
CA ALA A 70 -7.05 -0.68 -2.51
C ALA A 70 -7.08 -1.78 -1.42
N THR A 71 -6.37 -2.89 -1.64
CA THR A 71 -6.28 -3.98 -0.66
C THR A 71 -5.61 -3.50 0.65
N LEU A 72 -4.55 -2.71 0.55
CA LEU A 72 -3.85 -2.16 1.71
C LEU A 72 -4.72 -1.15 2.48
N GLU A 73 -5.50 -0.33 1.77
CA GLU A 73 -6.48 0.59 2.36
C GLU A 73 -7.57 -0.16 3.14
N ASP A 74 -8.10 -1.25 2.58
CA ASP A 74 -9.09 -2.10 3.24
C ASP A 74 -8.54 -2.71 4.54
N ILE A 75 -7.30 -3.22 4.50
CA ILE A 75 -6.63 -3.76 5.70
C ILE A 75 -6.42 -2.67 6.74
N SER A 76 -5.96 -1.48 6.35
CA SER A 76 -5.77 -0.34 7.26
C SER A 76 -7.08 0.10 7.91
N THR A 77 -8.17 0.08 7.15
CA THR A 77 -9.53 0.38 7.65
C THR A 77 -9.94 -0.65 8.68
N TYR A 78 -9.79 -1.94 8.36
CA TYR A 78 -10.12 -3.02 9.28
C TYR A 78 -9.34 -2.94 10.60
N ILE A 79 -8.04 -2.64 10.55
CA ILE A 79 -7.22 -2.44 11.76
C ILE A 79 -7.75 -1.26 12.59
N SER A 80 -8.17 -0.17 11.95
CA SER A 80 -8.72 1.00 12.65
C SER A 80 -10.05 0.66 13.33
N ASP A 81 -10.93 -0.08 12.65
CA ASP A 81 -12.21 -0.54 13.21
C ASP A 81 -12.01 -1.45 14.43
N VAL A 82 -11.00 -2.34 14.37
CA VAL A 82 -10.63 -3.20 15.51
C VAL A 82 -10.17 -2.33 16.68
N ILE A 83 -9.24 -1.40 16.47
CA ILE A 83 -8.75 -0.49 17.53
C ILE A 83 -9.92 0.27 18.16
N ASP A 84 -10.77 0.89 17.34
CA ASP A 84 -11.90 1.71 17.83
C ASP A 84 -12.92 0.89 18.62
N SER A 85 -13.19 -0.34 18.18
CA SER A 85 -14.10 -1.27 18.87
C SER A 85 -13.59 -1.63 20.27
N TYR A 86 -12.31 -1.99 20.39
CA TYR A 86 -11.72 -2.37 21.69
C TYR A 86 -11.52 -1.17 22.62
N ILE A 87 -11.10 0.01 22.10
CA ILE A 87 -11.09 1.25 22.89
C ILE A 87 -12.50 1.59 23.39
N GLY A 88 -13.52 1.35 22.55
CA GLY A 88 -14.91 1.47 22.93
C GLY A 88 -15.23 0.58 24.13
N LEU A 89 -14.92 -0.72 24.06
CA LEU A 89 -15.16 -1.67 25.15
C LEU A 89 -14.42 -1.28 26.44
N ASP A 90 -13.15 -0.91 26.36
CA ASP A 90 -12.32 -0.52 27.51
C ASP A 90 -12.85 0.73 28.23
N ARG A 91 -13.61 1.60 27.55
CA ARG A 91 -14.22 2.79 28.18
C ARG A 91 -15.49 2.49 28.98
N TRP A 92 -16.13 1.35 28.72
CA TRP A 92 -17.39 0.97 29.36
C TRP A 92 -17.19 0.08 30.60
N PHE A 93 -16.01 -0.52 30.77
CA PHE A 93 -15.61 -1.32 31.93
C PHE A 93 -14.58 -0.58 32.79
#